data_AF-A0A4Q4YCK1-F1
#
_entry.id   AF-A0A4Q4YCK1-F1
#
_cell.length_a   1.000
_cell.length_b   1.000
_cell.length_c   1.000
_cell.angle_alpha   90.00
_cell.angle_beta   90.00
_cell.angle_gamma   90.00
#
_symmetry.space_group_name_H-M   'P 1'
#
loop_
_entity.id
_entity.type
_entity.pdbx_description
1 polymer ?
#
loop_
_entity_poly.entity_id
_entity_poly.type
_entity_poly.pdbx_seq_one_letter_code
_entity_poly.pdbx_strand_id
1 'polypeptide(L)'
;MQQHLIVSAAAVLLGTSLPLISAQQCSVVSNVRVTFFGSPDNDPPGTANTAYNCGGRNYQAGGVGTYDNPLTFATAPGEYETCELVYAPYLRKYLRHEDYCQTCTENWQSGIAHIDVWTGIVADGGQAQIECENALTPDANQAFIRNPARGLPVDLTALWDFGTCNTQATYLNYNTRDYCSGGGSGPNPPTCQTGCEWEGHCIGCPCSSWDDCSDDFTCTNGFCARP
;
A
#
# COMPACT_ATOMS: atom_id res chain seq x y z
N MET A 1 -47.26 20.76 -65.47
CA MET A 1 -46.67 21.75 -64.54
C MET A 1 -46.56 21.08 -63.18
N GLN A 2 -45.34 20.69 -62.81
CA GLN A 2 -45.01 20.01 -61.54
C GLN A 2 -44.94 21.04 -60.42
N GLN A 3 -45.59 20.78 -59.28
CA GLN A 3 -45.36 21.51 -58.03
C GLN A 3 -44.55 20.62 -57.09
N HIS A 4 -43.36 21.10 -56.75
CA HIS A 4 -42.42 20.45 -55.84
C HIS A 4 -42.80 20.75 -54.38
N LEU A 5 -42.99 19.69 -53.59
CA LEU A 5 -43.07 19.74 -52.12
C LEU A 5 -41.65 19.92 -51.56
N ILE A 6 -41.43 21.01 -50.81
CA ILE A 6 -40.22 21.22 -50.01
C ILE A 6 -40.50 20.69 -48.60
N VAL A 7 -39.81 19.61 -48.21
CA VAL A 7 -39.80 19.10 -46.84
C VAL A 7 -38.55 19.68 -46.15
N SER A 8 -38.75 20.57 -45.19
CA SER A 8 -37.68 21.09 -44.33
C SER A 8 -37.32 20.04 -43.27
N ALA A 9 -36.12 19.48 -43.35
CA ALA A 9 -35.57 18.60 -42.31
C ALA A 9 -35.05 19.45 -41.14
N ALA A 10 -35.70 19.36 -39.99
CA ALA A 10 -35.18 19.90 -38.73
C ALA A 10 -34.08 18.96 -38.21
N ALA A 11 -32.83 19.43 -38.21
CA ALA A 11 -31.70 18.71 -37.63
C ALA A 11 -31.79 18.78 -36.09
N VAL A 12 -32.25 17.70 -35.47
CA VAL A 12 -32.18 17.52 -34.01
C VAL A 12 -30.76 17.11 -33.65
N LEU A 13 -29.96 18.05 -33.15
CA LEU A 13 -28.64 17.79 -32.57
C LEU A 13 -28.83 17.09 -31.21
N LEU A 14 -28.83 15.76 -31.20
CA LEU A 14 -28.69 14.96 -29.99
C LEU A 14 -27.27 15.12 -29.43
N GLY A 15 -27.10 16.02 -28.46
CA GLY A 15 -25.86 16.14 -27.70
C GLY A 15 -25.64 14.90 -26.86
N THR A 16 -24.69 14.05 -27.25
CA THR A 16 -24.22 12.92 -26.44
C THR A 16 -23.41 13.46 -25.26
N SER A 17 -24.01 13.57 -24.08
CA SER A 17 -23.27 13.81 -22.83
C SER A 17 -22.45 12.56 -22.50
N LEU A 18 -21.17 12.59 -22.84
CA LEU A 18 -20.21 11.59 -22.37
C LEU A 18 -20.09 11.70 -20.84
N PRO A 19 -20.27 10.62 -20.07
CA PRO A 19 -20.00 10.65 -18.64
C PRO A 19 -18.50 10.89 -18.44
N LEU A 20 -18.15 12.01 -17.81
CA LEU A 20 -16.81 12.23 -17.31
C LEU A 20 -16.58 11.24 -16.17
N ILE A 21 -15.75 10.23 -16.41
CA ILE A 21 -15.25 9.35 -15.36
C ILE A 21 -14.27 10.20 -14.54
N SER A 22 -14.75 10.77 -13.43
CA SER A 22 -13.86 11.39 -12.45
C SER A 22 -13.04 10.27 -11.81
N ALA A 23 -11.75 10.20 -12.09
CA ALA A 23 -10.85 9.38 -11.29
C ALA A 23 -11.00 9.83 -9.82
N GLN A 24 -11.29 8.90 -8.92
CA GLN A 24 -11.34 9.20 -7.48
C GLN A 24 -9.96 9.72 -7.07
N GLN A 25 -9.95 10.89 -6.43
CA GLN A 25 -8.69 11.51 -6.01
C GLN A 25 -8.07 10.69 -4.88
N CYS A 26 -6.74 10.56 -4.93
CA CYS A 26 -5.96 9.96 -3.86
C CYS A 26 -6.28 10.62 -2.51
N SER A 27 -6.42 9.82 -1.46
CA SER A 27 -6.63 10.32 -0.10
C SER A 27 -5.75 9.60 0.91
N VAL A 28 -5.44 10.30 2.01
CA VAL A 28 -4.61 9.77 3.10
C VAL A 28 -5.51 9.41 4.28
N VAL A 29 -5.42 8.17 4.74
CA VAL A 29 -5.93 7.74 6.04
C VAL A 29 -4.75 7.71 7.01
N SER A 30 -4.87 8.38 8.15
CA SER A 30 -3.82 8.46 9.17
C SER A 30 -4.26 7.75 10.44
N ASN A 31 -3.30 7.50 11.33
CA ASN A 31 -3.56 6.95 12.67
C ASN A 31 -4.21 5.56 12.64
N VAL A 32 -3.75 4.70 11.73
CA VAL A 32 -4.21 3.30 11.60
C VAL A 32 -3.25 2.40 12.37
N ARG A 33 -3.76 1.66 13.34
CA ARG A 33 -2.99 0.60 14.00
C ARG A 33 -2.72 -0.50 12.98
N VAL A 34 -1.53 -1.10 13.04
CA VAL A 34 -1.19 -2.21 12.15
C VAL A 34 -0.68 -3.38 12.96
N THR A 35 -1.19 -4.56 12.66
CA THR A 35 -0.60 -5.85 13.03
C THR A 35 -0.31 -6.66 11.78
N PHE A 36 0.24 -7.86 11.97
CA PHE A 36 0.49 -8.81 10.91
C PHE A 36 -0.10 -10.16 11.29
N PHE A 37 -0.52 -10.90 10.27
CA PHE A 37 -1.05 -12.25 10.40
C PHE A 37 -0.50 -13.13 9.28
N GLY A 38 -0.55 -14.43 9.47
CA GLY A 38 -0.03 -15.39 8.52
C GLY A 38 -0.81 -16.68 8.57
N SER A 39 -0.35 -17.69 7.83
CA SER A 39 -1.00 -19.01 7.94
C SER A 39 -1.12 -19.58 9.36
N PRO A 40 -0.20 -19.37 10.34
CA PRO A 40 -0.31 -19.98 11.67
C PRO A 40 -1.57 -19.55 12.43
N ASP A 41 -1.94 -18.28 12.33
CA ASP A 41 -2.97 -17.62 13.14
C ASP A 41 -4.13 -17.05 12.30
N ASN A 42 -4.14 -17.29 10.99
CA ASN A 42 -5.30 -17.08 10.14
C ASN A 42 -6.51 -17.91 10.63
N ASP A 43 -7.72 -17.56 10.19
CA ASP A 43 -8.93 -18.33 10.47
C ASP A 43 -9.58 -18.83 9.16
N PRO A 44 -9.52 -20.14 8.84
CA PRO A 44 -8.98 -21.23 9.67
C PRO A 44 -7.44 -21.27 9.76
N PRO A 45 -6.88 -21.70 10.90
CA PRO A 45 -5.44 -21.84 11.07
C PRO A 45 -4.80 -22.82 10.09
N GLY A 46 -3.58 -22.51 9.66
CA GLY A 46 -2.80 -23.24 8.67
C GLY A 46 -3.21 -22.96 7.22
N THR A 47 -4.06 -21.98 6.96
CA THR A 47 -4.58 -21.69 5.61
C THR A 47 -4.27 -20.26 5.17
N ALA A 48 -4.35 -19.98 3.87
CA ALA A 48 -4.48 -18.61 3.36
C ALA A 48 -5.93 -18.28 2.99
N ASN A 49 -6.92 -18.96 3.57
CA ASN A 49 -8.30 -18.65 3.22
C ASN A 49 -8.61 -17.19 3.58
N THR A 50 -9.35 -16.52 2.72
CA THR A 50 -9.83 -15.15 2.96
C THR A 50 -11.35 -15.09 2.96
N ALA A 51 -11.92 -14.16 3.72
CA ALA A 51 -13.36 -13.92 3.78
C ALA A 51 -13.96 -13.47 2.43
N TYR A 52 -13.18 -12.77 1.59
CA TYR A 52 -13.66 -12.16 0.35
C TYR A 52 -12.88 -12.66 -0.87
N ASN A 53 -13.59 -12.80 -1.99
CA ASN A 53 -13.00 -13.10 -3.29
C ASN A 53 -12.91 -11.84 -4.14
N CYS A 54 -11.68 -11.36 -4.30
CA CYS A 54 -11.36 -10.15 -5.07
C CYS A 54 -10.83 -10.45 -6.48
N GLY A 55 -11.05 -11.67 -6.97
CA GLY A 55 -10.56 -12.13 -8.26
C GLY A 55 -9.06 -12.46 -8.26
N GLY A 56 -8.66 -13.38 -9.15
CA GLY A 56 -7.26 -13.76 -9.36
C GLY A 56 -6.68 -14.74 -8.32
N ARG A 57 -7.24 -14.82 -7.10
CA ARG A 57 -6.73 -15.71 -6.03
C ARG A 57 -7.73 -16.71 -5.44
N ASN A 58 -9.00 -16.68 -5.84
CA ASN A 58 -10.04 -17.64 -5.41
C ASN A 58 -10.09 -17.87 -3.89
N TYR A 59 -10.35 -16.81 -3.12
CA TYR A 59 -10.39 -16.83 -1.65
C TYR A 59 -9.04 -17.22 -1.01
N GLN A 60 -7.92 -16.79 -1.58
CA GLN A 60 -6.60 -17.01 -1.01
C GLN A 60 -5.86 -15.68 -0.80
N ALA A 61 -5.32 -15.51 0.40
CA ALA A 61 -4.40 -14.45 0.75
C ALA A 61 -3.06 -14.64 0.01
N GLY A 62 -2.31 -13.56 -0.15
CA GLY A 62 -1.00 -13.59 -0.76
C GLY A 62 -0.65 -12.30 -1.46
N GLY A 63 0.04 -12.43 -2.58
CA GLY A 63 0.55 -11.32 -3.36
C GLY A 63 1.89 -10.81 -2.87
N VAL A 64 2.52 -9.98 -3.70
CA VAL A 64 3.90 -9.52 -3.48
C VAL A 64 3.98 -8.03 -3.14
N GLY A 65 2.84 -7.33 -3.17
CA GLY A 65 2.75 -5.90 -2.84
C GLY A 65 2.91 -4.95 -4.03
N THR A 66 2.76 -5.43 -5.26
CA THR A 66 2.69 -4.55 -6.45
C THR A 66 1.25 -4.11 -6.71
N TYR A 67 1.04 -3.09 -7.54
CA TYR A 67 -0.32 -2.63 -7.88
C TYR A 67 -1.18 -3.74 -8.49
N ASP A 68 -0.60 -4.58 -9.36
CA ASP A 68 -1.31 -5.68 -10.04
C ASP A 68 -1.37 -6.96 -9.21
N ASN A 69 -0.49 -7.11 -8.23
CA ASN A 69 -0.46 -8.24 -7.32
C ASN A 69 -0.28 -7.73 -5.87
N PRO A 70 -1.30 -7.04 -5.33
CA PRO A 70 -1.24 -6.41 -4.02
C PRO A 70 -1.22 -7.45 -2.92
N LEU A 71 -0.52 -7.13 -1.83
CA LEU A 71 -0.46 -7.97 -0.65
C LEU A 71 -1.82 -7.96 0.07
N THR A 72 -2.28 -9.08 0.57
CA THR A 72 -3.54 -9.16 1.32
C THR A 72 -3.47 -8.38 2.62
N PHE A 73 -4.56 -7.71 2.98
CA PHE A 73 -4.79 -7.28 4.35
C PHE A 73 -6.22 -7.59 4.81
N ALA A 74 -6.39 -7.71 6.12
CA ALA A 74 -7.64 -7.92 6.82
C ALA A 74 -8.01 -6.67 7.63
N THR A 75 -9.30 -6.40 7.79
CA THR A 75 -9.76 -5.30 8.65
C THR A 75 -11.22 -5.53 9.07
N ALA A 76 -11.85 -4.52 9.67
CA ALA A 76 -13.27 -4.51 9.98
C ALA A 76 -14.15 -4.26 8.75
N PRO A 77 -15.35 -4.88 8.65
CA PRO A 77 -16.35 -4.50 7.67
C PRO A 77 -16.72 -3.01 7.79
N GLY A 78 -16.58 -2.28 6.68
CA GLY A 78 -16.88 -0.85 6.61
C GLY A 78 -15.74 0.08 7.01
N GLU A 79 -14.61 -0.43 7.51
CA GLU A 79 -13.40 0.40 7.66
C GLU A 79 -12.79 0.69 6.29
N TYR A 80 -12.66 -0.34 5.44
CA TYR A 80 -12.28 -0.25 4.03
C TYR A 80 -13.31 -1.01 3.17
N GLU A 81 -13.49 -0.60 1.91
CA GLU A 81 -14.38 -1.31 0.98
C GLU A 81 -13.82 -2.70 0.70
N THR A 82 -14.69 -3.68 0.47
CA THR A 82 -14.25 -5.03 0.06
C THR A 82 -13.47 -4.93 -1.26
N CYS A 83 -12.29 -5.54 -1.31
CA CYS A 83 -11.35 -5.49 -2.43
C CYS A 83 -10.72 -4.11 -2.69
N GLU A 84 -10.83 -3.16 -1.76
CA GLU A 84 -10.19 -1.85 -1.87
C GLU A 84 -8.67 -2.01 -2.00
N LEU A 85 -8.10 -1.32 -2.99
CA LEU A 85 -6.66 -1.21 -3.19
C LEU A 85 -6.14 0.03 -2.50
N VAL A 86 -5.18 -0.16 -1.59
CA VAL A 86 -4.48 0.92 -0.89
C VAL A 86 -2.98 0.77 -1.05
N TYR A 87 -2.23 1.79 -0.68
CA TYR A 87 -0.77 1.72 -0.59
C TYR A 87 -0.31 2.04 0.83
N ALA A 88 0.61 1.23 1.33
CA ALA A 88 1.23 1.35 2.65
C ALA A 88 2.65 1.90 2.47
N PRO A 89 2.87 3.22 2.66
CA PRO A 89 4.19 3.83 2.45
C PRO A 89 5.28 3.18 3.29
N TYR A 90 4.97 2.83 4.54
CA TYR A 90 5.94 2.24 5.47
C TYR A 90 6.36 0.83 5.08
N LEU A 91 5.59 0.11 4.25
CA LEU A 91 6.00 -1.18 3.67
C LEU A 91 6.50 -1.04 2.23
N ARG A 92 6.25 0.11 1.60
CA ARG A 92 6.33 0.29 0.14
C ARG A 92 5.63 -0.84 -0.60
N LYS A 93 4.37 -1.12 -0.22
CA LYS A 93 3.55 -2.16 -0.83
C LYS A 93 2.14 -1.66 -1.07
N TYR A 94 1.55 -2.10 -2.17
CA TYR A 94 0.12 -2.05 -2.37
C TYR A 94 -0.55 -3.17 -1.60
N LEU A 95 -1.64 -2.86 -0.92
CA LEU A 95 -2.44 -3.82 -0.17
C LEU A 95 -3.86 -3.90 -0.73
N ARG A 96 -4.49 -5.07 -0.62
CA ARG A 96 -5.90 -5.28 -1.01
C ARG A 96 -6.70 -5.88 0.14
N HIS A 97 -7.85 -5.27 0.44
CA HIS A 97 -8.74 -5.73 1.51
C HIS A 97 -9.46 -7.00 1.05
N GLU A 98 -8.99 -8.16 1.51
CA GLU A 98 -9.58 -9.44 1.10
C GLU A 98 -10.11 -10.25 2.26
N ASP A 99 -9.78 -9.86 3.48
CA ASP A 99 -10.06 -10.70 4.63
C ASP A 99 -10.68 -9.94 5.80
N TYR A 100 -11.28 -10.70 6.70
CA TYR A 100 -11.93 -10.23 7.91
C TYR A 100 -11.00 -10.37 9.10
N CYS A 101 -11.00 -9.38 9.99
CA CYS A 101 -10.26 -9.45 11.25
C CYS A 101 -11.19 -9.11 12.44
N GLN A 102 -11.34 -10.07 13.36
CA GLN A 102 -12.21 -9.93 14.54
C GLN A 102 -11.73 -8.81 15.47
N THR A 103 -10.45 -8.80 15.85
CA THR A 103 -9.90 -7.77 16.74
C THR A 103 -9.91 -6.40 16.06
N CYS A 104 -9.71 -6.34 14.74
CA CYS A 104 -9.88 -5.12 13.97
C CYS A 104 -11.32 -4.61 14.02
N THR A 105 -12.32 -5.50 13.96
CA THR A 105 -13.74 -5.16 14.09
C THR A 105 -14.09 -4.59 15.46
N GLU A 106 -13.56 -5.18 16.54
CA GLU A 106 -13.75 -4.67 17.90
C GLU A 106 -13.09 -3.30 18.10
N ASN A 107 -11.89 -3.13 17.56
CA ASN A 107 -11.17 -1.84 17.55
C ASN A 107 -11.96 -0.79 16.76
N TRP A 108 -12.48 -1.14 15.58
CA TRP A 108 -13.23 -0.23 14.73
C TRP A 108 -14.53 0.24 15.40
N GLN A 109 -15.26 -0.67 16.04
CA GLN A 109 -16.44 -0.33 16.85
C GLN A 109 -16.11 0.60 18.04
N SER A 110 -14.86 0.57 18.49
CA SER A 110 -14.33 1.44 19.54
C SER A 110 -13.66 2.73 19.01
N GLY A 111 -13.74 2.98 17.69
CA GLY A 111 -13.17 4.17 17.04
C GLY A 111 -11.67 4.08 16.74
N ILE A 112 -11.08 2.88 16.76
CA ILE A 112 -9.68 2.63 16.44
C ILE A 112 -9.60 1.96 15.06
N ALA A 113 -9.03 2.66 14.08
CA ALA A 113 -8.70 2.07 12.79
C ALA A 113 -7.61 1.01 12.96
N HIS A 114 -7.82 -0.18 12.42
CA HIS A 114 -6.91 -1.32 12.59
C HIS A 114 -6.91 -2.20 11.35
N ILE A 115 -5.72 -2.45 10.82
CA ILE A 115 -5.54 -3.44 9.76
C ILE A 115 -4.53 -4.51 10.16
N ASP A 116 -4.69 -5.69 9.58
CA ASP A 116 -3.81 -6.83 9.74
C ASP A 116 -3.19 -7.20 8.39
N VAL A 117 -1.88 -7.27 8.27
CA VAL A 117 -1.19 -7.46 6.98
C VAL A 117 -0.64 -8.87 6.84
N TRP A 118 -0.92 -9.51 5.70
CA TRP A 118 -0.56 -10.91 5.44
C TRP A 118 0.96 -11.10 5.28
N THR A 119 1.53 -12.08 5.98
CA THR A 119 2.97 -12.40 5.93
C THR A 119 3.29 -13.61 5.03
N GLY A 120 2.36 -14.55 4.84
CA GLY A 120 2.55 -15.70 3.93
C GLY A 120 1.97 -17.03 4.42
N ILE A 121 1.85 -17.99 3.48
CA ILE A 121 1.87 -19.42 3.80
C ILE A 121 3.30 -19.89 3.64
N VAL A 122 3.84 -20.54 4.65
CA VAL A 122 5.17 -21.14 4.59
C VAL A 122 5.20 -22.48 5.31
N ALA A 123 6.06 -23.39 4.83
CA ALA A 123 6.50 -24.50 5.65
C ALA A 123 7.23 -23.93 6.89
N ASP A 124 6.94 -24.47 8.07
CA ASP A 124 7.34 -23.96 9.39
C ASP A 124 6.59 -22.71 9.89
N GLY A 125 5.46 -22.36 9.26
CA GLY A 125 4.50 -21.32 9.69
C GLY A 125 3.80 -21.63 11.02
N GLY A 126 4.58 -21.72 12.09
CA GLY A 126 4.14 -21.83 13.47
C GLY A 126 4.65 -20.63 14.28
N GLN A 127 5.21 -20.91 15.46
CA GLN A 127 5.60 -19.87 16.42
C GLN A 127 6.61 -18.85 15.87
N ALA A 128 7.56 -19.25 15.02
CA ALA A 128 8.56 -18.32 14.49
C ALA A 128 7.96 -17.27 13.54
N GLN A 129 6.92 -17.64 12.79
CA GLN A 129 6.18 -16.68 11.95
C GLN A 129 5.35 -15.73 12.82
N ILE A 130 4.72 -16.24 13.90
CA ILE A 130 4.04 -15.40 14.91
C ILE A 130 5.01 -14.41 15.57
N GLU A 131 6.23 -14.85 15.90
CA GLU A 131 7.28 -13.95 16.42
C GLU A 131 7.67 -12.88 15.40
N CYS A 132 7.71 -13.23 14.11
CA CYS A 132 7.94 -12.26 13.05
C CYS A 132 6.79 -11.25 12.92
N GLU A 133 5.54 -11.69 12.97
CA GLU A 133 4.37 -10.81 12.94
C GLU A 133 4.39 -9.80 14.07
N ASN A 134 4.74 -10.24 15.28
CA ASN A 134 4.96 -9.36 16.43
C ASN A 134 6.14 -8.40 16.21
N ALA A 135 7.24 -8.85 15.61
CA ALA A 135 8.41 -8.02 15.34
C ALA A 135 8.18 -6.98 14.22
N LEU A 136 7.31 -7.29 13.25
CA LEU A 136 6.91 -6.37 12.18
C LEU A 136 5.90 -5.32 12.65
N THR A 137 5.12 -5.62 13.69
CA THR A 137 4.10 -4.74 14.27
C THR A 137 4.75 -3.44 14.81
N PRO A 138 4.51 -2.27 14.18
CA PRO A 138 5.14 -1.03 14.63
C PRO A 138 4.45 -0.47 15.88
N ASP A 139 5.24 0.13 16.78
CA ASP A 139 4.69 0.84 17.95
C ASP A 139 3.83 2.05 17.55
N ALA A 140 4.23 2.75 16.48
CA ALA A 140 3.52 3.91 15.96
C ALA A 140 2.43 3.50 14.96
N ASN A 141 1.26 4.14 15.07
CA ASN A 141 0.22 4.04 14.05
C ASN A 141 0.72 4.58 12.70
N GLN A 142 0.26 3.96 11.63
CA GLN A 142 0.70 4.23 10.27
C GLN A 142 -0.37 4.97 9.46
N ALA A 143 0.03 5.44 8.28
CA ALA A 143 -0.86 6.03 7.30
C ALA A 143 -0.95 5.16 6.04
N PHE A 144 -2.11 5.23 5.38
CA PHE A 144 -2.41 4.49 4.17
C PHE A 144 -2.98 5.42 3.11
N ILE A 145 -2.67 5.09 1.87
CA ILE A 145 -3.00 5.89 0.70
C ILE A 145 -4.11 5.17 -0.06
N ARG A 146 -5.32 5.72 -0.04
CA ARG A 146 -6.47 5.21 -0.80
C ARG A 146 -6.46 5.79 -2.20
N ASN A 147 -6.96 5.01 -3.15
CA ASN A 147 -6.88 5.32 -4.60
C ASN A 147 -5.44 5.70 -5.03
N PRO A 148 -4.43 4.88 -4.67
CA PRO A 148 -3.03 5.21 -4.97
C PRO A 148 -2.76 5.18 -6.48
N ALA A 149 -1.78 5.97 -6.93
CA ALA A 149 -1.25 5.84 -8.28
C ALA A 149 -0.59 4.46 -8.48
N ARG A 150 -0.46 3.97 -9.72
CA ARG A 150 0.14 2.66 -10.05
C ARG A 150 1.68 2.60 -9.96
N GLY A 151 2.35 3.74 -10.08
CA GLY A 151 3.81 3.83 -10.17
C GLY A 151 4.54 4.16 -8.87
N LEU A 152 3.92 3.92 -7.71
CA LEU A 152 4.58 4.15 -6.42
C LEU A 152 5.69 3.09 -6.20
N PRO A 153 6.72 3.38 -5.38
CA PRO A 153 7.82 2.47 -5.12
C PRO A 153 7.30 1.18 -4.53
N VAL A 154 7.87 0.07 -4.97
CA VAL A 154 7.56 -1.24 -4.40
C VAL A 154 8.84 -1.87 -3.90
N ASP A 155 8.83 -2.28 -2.64
CA ASP A 155 9.81 -3.23 -2.12
C ASP A 155 9.21 -4.63 -2.25
N LEU A 156 9.88 -5.51 -3.00
CA LEU A 156 9.42 -6.88 -3.25
C LEU A 156 9.92 -7.88 -2.20
N THR A 157 10.73 -7.44 -1.23
CA THR A 157 11.17 -8.29 -0.11
C THR A 157 9.96 -8.88 0.59
N ALA A 158 9.92 -10.22 0.73
CA ALA A 158 8.87 -10.89 1.46
C ALA A 158 8.98 -10.52 2.95
N LEU A 159 7.86 -10.29 3.63
CA LEU A 159 7.88 -9.96 5.06
C LEU A 159 8.38 -11.14 5.91
N TRP A 160 8.04 -12.35 5.46
CA TRP A 160 8.50 -13.61 6.02
C TRP A 160 8.89 -14.57 4.89
N ASP A 161 10.07 -15.21 5.01
CA ASP A 161 10.59 -16.17 4.04
C ASP A 161 11.39 -17.27 4.73
N PHE A 162 10.84 -18.49 4.79
CA PHE A 162 11.48 -19.70 5.33
C PHE A 162 12.34 -19.49 6.60
N GLY A 163 11.73 -18.95 7.68
CA GLY A 163 12.43 -18.72 8.94
C GLY A 163 13.09 -17.35 9.07
N THR A 164 13.11 -16.56 7.99
CA THR A 164 13.66 -15.20 7.98
C THR A 164 12.55 -14.17 8.12
N CYS A 165 12.62 -13.37 9.18
CA CYS A 165 11.77 -12.20 9.35
C CYS A 165 12.45 -10.94 8.82
N ASN A 166 11.85 -10.27 7.83
CA ASN A 166 12.47 -9.13 7.15
C ASN A 166 11.99 -7.80 7.73
N THR A 167 12.27 -7.54 9.01
CA THR A 167 11.87 -6.30 9.69
C THR A 167 12.54 -5.04 9.10
N GLN A 168 13.70 -5.21 8.45
CA GLN A 168 14.38 -4.16 7.70
C GLN A 168 13.63 -3.70 6.42
N ALA A 169 12.64 -4.47 5.95
CA ALA A 169 11.77 -4.08 4.83
C ALA A 169 10.63 -3.16 5.29
N THR A 170 10.91 -2.30 6.26
CA THR A 170 10.00 -1.27 6.79
C THR A 170 10.66 0.10 6.71
N TYR A 171 9.85 1.13 6.48
CA TYR A 171 10.28 2.47 6.10
C TYR A 171 9.52 3.50 6.91
N LEU A 172 9.89 3.69 8.18
CA LEU A 172 9.12 4.55 9.10
C LEU A 172 9.30 6.05 8.84
N ASN A 173 10.35 6.45 8.11
CA ASN A 173 10.62 7.83 7.73
C ASN A 173 10.04 8.14 6.34
N TYR A 174 8.74 8.40 6.26
CA TYR A 174 8.05 8.75 5.01
C TYR A 174 7.13 9.97 5.18
N ASN A 175 6.84 10.67 4.08
CA ASN A 175 5.87 11.75 4.05
C ASN A 175 4.68 11.35 3.16
N THR A 176 3.48 11.29 3.74
CA THR A 176 2.26 10.87 3.02
C THR A 176 1.92 11.77 1.83
N ARG A 177 2.36 13.03 1.85
CA ARG A 177 2.13 13.98 0.74
C ARG A 177 2.77 13.51 -0.56
N ASP A 178 3.89 12.79 -0.46
CA ASP A 178 4.65 12.30 -1.62
C ASP A 178 3.90 11.21 -2.40
N TYR A 179 2.87 10.60 -1.78
CA TYR A 179 2.12 9.47 -2.34
C TYR A 179 0.72 9.85 -2.83
N CYS A 180 0.25 11.09 -2.57
CA CYS A 180 -1.02 11.62 -3.07
C CYS A 180 -0.91 12.87 -3.96
N SER A 181 0.30 13.39 -4.20
CA SER A 181 0.53 14.55 -5.06
C SER A 181 0.58 14.16 -6.56
N GLY A 182 -0.59 13.86 -7.13
CA GLY A 182 -0.89 13.99 -8.57
C GLY A 182 0.06 13.32 -9.59
N GLY A 183 -0.31 12.12 -10.04
CA GLY A 183 -0.04 11.65 -11.41
C GLY A 183 1.37 11.12 -11.73
N GLY A 184 1.54 9.80 -11.69
CA GLY A 184 2.31 9.07 -12.71
C GLY A 184 3.81 8.84 -12.49
N SER A 185 4.43 9.45 -11.50
CA SER A 185 5.80 9.12 -11.10
C SER A 185 5.76 8.83 -9.60
N GLY A 186 6.42 7.77 -9.15
CA GLY A 186 6.70 7.57 -7.74
C GLY A 186 7.36 8.81 -7.11
N PRO A 187 7.60 8.81 -5.78
CA PRO A 187 8.13 9.95 -5.07
C PRO A 187 9.33 10.50 -5.85
N ASN A 188 9.34 11.82 -6.01
CA ASN A 188 10.57 12.49 -6.38
C ASN A 188 11.67 12.02 -5.40
N PRO A 189 12.91 11.84 -5.88
CA PRO A 189 14.04 11.60 -5.00
C PRO A 189 13.98 12.53 -3.79
N PRO A 190 14.28 12.05 -2.57
CA PRO A 190 14.33 12.93 -1.41
C PRO A 190 15.22 14.13 -1.74
N THR A 191 14.80 15.31 -1.29
CA THR A 191 15.55 16.54 -1.58
C THR A 191 16.84 16.49 -0.78
N CYS A 192 17.97 16.37 -1.47
CA CYS A 192 19.31 16.41 -0.88
C CYS A 192 19.45 17.68 -0.04
N GLN A 193 19.61 17.49 1.28
CA GLN A 193 19.81 18.60 2.21
C GLN A 193 21.25 19.14 2.15
N THR A 194 21.46 20.30 2.77
CA THR A 194 22.77 20.96 2.87
C THR A 194 23.12 21.21 4.33
N GLY A 195 24.40 21.37 4.65
CA GLY A 195 24.85 21.73 6.01
C GLY A 195 25.32 20.55 6.88
N CYS A 196 25.39 19.36 6.31
CA CYS A 196 26.13 18.24 6.89
C CYS A 196 27.65 18.43 6.72
N GLU A 197 28.46 17.64 7.43
CA GLU A 197 29.93 17.69 7.36
C GLU A 197 30.48 17.49 5.94
N TRP A 198 29.85 16.61 5.15
CA TRP A 198 30.16 16.35 3.74
C TRP A 198 29.06 16.89 2.82
N GLU A 199 29.42 17.88 2.01
CA GLU A 199 28.52 18.48 1.02
C GLU A 199 28.07 17.44 -0.01
N GLY A 200 26.76 17.35 -0.24
CA GLY A 200 26.18 16.36 -1.17
C GLY A 200 26.02 14.95 -0.59
N HIS A 201 26.39 14.72 0.66
CA HIS A 201 26.22 13.44 1.38
C HIS A 201 25.32 13.58 2.61
N CYS A 202 24.50 14.63 2.62
CA CYS A 202 23.57 14.91 3.70
C CYS A 202 22.30 14.06 3.59
N ILE A 203 21.41 14.12 4.58
CA ILE A 203 20.13 13.40 4.53
C ILE A 203 19.36 13.69 3.23
N GLY A 204 18.85 12.64 2.60
CA GLY A 204 18.16 12.68 1.31
C GLY A 204 19.08 12.77 0.08
N CYS A 205 20.38 12.91 0.24
CA CYS A 205 21.30 12.94 -0.91
C CYS A 205 21.56 11.53 -1.46
N PRO A 206 21.83 11.39 -2.77
CA PRO A 206 22.15 10.09 -3.37
C PRO A 206 23.43 9.47 -2.78
N CYS A 207 23.44 8.15 -2.65
CA CYS A 207 24.57 7.38 -2.13
C CYS A 207 24.62 5.99 -2.79
N SER A 208 25.78 5.32 -2.78
CA SER A 208 25.97 4.00 -3.40
C SER A 208 26.44 2.92 -2.43
N SER A 209 27.30 3.26 -1.46
CA SER A 209 27.77 2.37 -0.39
C SER A 209 27.30 2.84 0.97
N TRP A 210 27.30 1.94 1.95
CA TRP A 210 26.80 2.18 3.31
C TRP A 210 27.41 3.44 3.98
N ASP A 211 28.67 3.75 3.69
CA ASP A 211 29.49 4.85 4.21
C ASP A 211 29.54 6.09 3.30
N ASP A 212 28.74 6.15 2.23
CA ASP A 212 28.62 7.32 1.35
C ASP A 212 27.79 8.47 1.97
N CYS A 213 27.66 8.52 3.30
CA CYS A 213 26.78 9.47 3.98
C CYS A 213 27.51 10.21 5.10
N SER A 214 27.23 11.50 5.20
CA SER A 214 27.78 12.40 6.20
C SER A 214 27.23 12.11 7.60
N ASP A 215 27.93 12.61 8.62
CA ASP A 215 27.50 12.61 10.01
C ASP A 215 27.28 11.16 10.50
N ASP A 216 26.13 10.88 11.14
CA ASP A 216 25.72 9.55 11.59
C ASP A 216 24.77 8.83 10.63
N PHE A 217 24.66 9.29 9.38
CA PHE A 217 23.76 8.74 8.38
C PHE A 217 24.35 7.53 7.65
N THR A 218 23.47 6.68 7.12
CA THR A 218 23.87 5.52 6.31
C THR A 218 23.13 5.50 4.99
N CYS A 219 23.75 4.87 3.98
CA CYS A 219 23.12 4.74 2.68
C CYS A 219 22.02 3.69 2.69
N THR A 220 20.78 4.15 2.52
CA THR A 220 19.59 3.31 2.54
C THR A 220 18.79 3.53 1.26
N ASN A 221 18.66 2.49 0.43
CA ASN A 221 17.95 2.56 -0.86
C ASN A 221 18.47 3.65 -1.81
N GLY A 222 19.78 3.84 -1.83
CA GLY A 222 20.42 4.81 -2.72
C GLY A 222 20.31 6.27 -2.25
N PHE A 223 19.82 6.52 -1.03
CA PHE A 223 19.83 7.85 -0.41
C PHE A 223 20.31 7.82 1.04
N CYS A 224 20.98 8.88 1.49
CA CYS A 224 21.41 9.02 2.87
C CYS A 224 20.21 9.20 3.78
N ALA A 225 20.12 8.36 4.79
CA ALA A 225 19.06 8.36 5.78
C ALA A 225 19.64 8.12 7.18
N ARG A 226 18.82 8.36 8.20
CA ARG A 226 19.16 7.91 9.55
C ARG A 226 19.27 6.38 9.58
N PRO A 227 20.24 5.80 10.29
CA PRO A 227 20.38 4.35 10.46
C PRO A 227 19.09 3.69 10.95
#